data_AF-A0A2M7N200-F1
#
_entry.id   AF-A0A2M7N200-F1
#
_cell.length_a   1.000
_cell.length_b   1.000
_cell.length_c   1.000
_cell.angle_alpha   90.00
_cell.angle_beta   90.00
_cell.angle_gamma   90.00
#
_symmetry.space_group_name_H-M   'P 1'
#
loop_
_entity.id
_entity.type
_entity.pdbx_description
1 polymer ?
#
loop_
_entity_poly.entity_id
_entity_poly.type
_entity_poly.pdbx_seq_one_letter_code
_entity_poly.pdbx_strand_id
1 'polypeptide(L)'
;MAITQTEFNFLMSEDKSFDDLASPVQLGPAPIQWTRQINAVATKEVFLLDFYRGSFELSKYTINERYRQTVILLRYDNDGRHTNPDGVLFEGAHVHLYREGFNDKFAFPVSEIGVDNSDLMETVFAKIMHFCNVKKFPIIEVPMF
;
A
#
# COMPACT_ATOMS: atom_id res chain seq x y z
N MET A 1 15.31 -4.27 8.30
CA MET A 1 16.55 -4.38 7.49
C MET A 1 16.46 -3.30 6.42
N ALA A 2 17.57 -2.74 5.95
CA ALA A 2 17.55 -1.82 4.81
C ALA A 2 17.89 -2.63 3.55
N ILE A 3 17.13 -2.42 2.47
CA ILE A 3 17.42 -2.99 1.14
C ILE A 3 18.01 -1.89 0.26
N THR A 4 18.68 -2.26 -0.82
CA THR A 4 19.17 -1.30 -1.80
C THR A 4 18.05 -0.83 -2.71
N GLN A 5 18.24 0.30 -3.40
CA GLN A 5 17.28 0.77 -4.41
C GLN A 5 17.14 -0.23 -5.57
N THR A 6 18.22 -0.94 -5.89
CA THR A 6 18.22 -2.00 -6.92
C THR A 6 17.36 -3.17 -6.49
N GLU A 7 17.47 -3.61 -5.24
CA GLU A 7 16.61 -4.65 -4.68
C GLU A 7 15.14 -4.22 -4.65
N PHE A 8 14.84 -2.98 -4.26
CA PHE A 8 13.48 -2.44 -4.33
C PHE A 8 12.93 -2.49 -5.76
N ASN A 9 13.68 -2.00 -6.74
CA ASN A 9 13.26 -2.00 -8.14
C ASN A 9 13.02 -3.43 -8.65
N PHE A 10 13.91 -4.37 -8.27
CA PHE A 10 13.75 -5.79 -8.58
C PHE A 10 12.45 -6.33 -8.00
N LEU A 11 12.23 -6.18 -6.68
CA LEU A 11 11.04 -6.65 -5.98
C LEU A 11 9.75 -6.06 -6.59
N MET A 12 9.74 -4.77 -6.93
CA MET A 12 8.59 -4.14 -7.58
C MET A 12 8.33 -4.70 -8.98
N SER A 13 9.38 -5.06 -9.72
CA SER A 13 9.27 -5.62 -11.06
C SER A 13 8.82 -7.08 -11.11
N GLU A 14 8.87 -7.82 -9.99
CA GLU A 14 8.47 -9.23 -9.98
C GLU A 14 6.98 -9.40 -10.22
N ASP A 15 6.62 -10.38 -11.06
CA ASP A 15 5.24 -10.80 -11.20
C ASP A 15 4.75 -11.41 -9.89
N LYS A 16 3.62 -10.91 -9.39
CA LYS A 16 3.05 -11.30 -8.09
C LYS A 16 1.63 -11.83 -8.24
N SER A 17 1.20 -12.65 -7.29
CA SER A 17 -0.19 -13.12 -7.19
C SER A 17 -0.62 -13.28 -5.74
N PHE A 18 -1.89 -13.00 -5.46
CA PHE A 18 -2.48 -13.34 -4.17
C PHE A 18 -2.39 -14.85 -3.91
N ASP A 19 -2.12 -15.21 -2.67
CA ASP A 19 -2.12 -16.61 -2.21
C ASP A 19 -3.53 -17.21 -2.23
N ASP A 20 -4.53 -16.42 -1.81
CA ASP A 20 -5.95 -16.78 -1.85
C ASP A 20 -6.69 -15.92 -2.88
N LEU A 21 -7.14 -16.55 -3.95
CA LEU A 21 -7.98 -15.95 -5.00
C LEU A 21 -9.47 -16.23 -4.80
N ALA A 22 -9.84 -17.14 -3.91
CA ALA A 22 -11.23 -17.55 -3.70
C ALA A 22 -11.97 -16.55 -2.79
N SER A 23 -11.29 -16.00 -1.78
CA SER A 23 -11.88 -15.01 -0.88
C SER A 23 -11.83 -13.60 -1.50
N PRO A 24 -12.97 -12.91 -1.67
CA PRO A 24 -13.00 -11.53 -2.15
C PRO A 24 -12.24 -10.57 -1.24
N VAL A 25 -11.69 -9.51 -1.84
CA VAL A 25 -11.08 -8.40 -1.11
C VAL A 25 -12.18 -7.41 -0.73
N GLN A 26 -12.39 -7.23 0.56
CA GLN A 26 -13.38 -6.29 1.10
C GLN A 26 -12.74 -4.93 1.36
N LEU A 27 -13.29 -3.87 0.75
CA LEU A 27 -12.83 -2.49 0.97
C LEU A 27 -13.79 -1.68 1.85
N GLY A 28 -14.82 -2.31 2.40
CA GLY A 28 -15.78 -1.70 3.30
C GLY A 28 -16.70 -2.73 3.98
N PRO A 29 -17.70 -2.26 4.75
CA PRO A 29 -17.79 -0.90 5.29
C PRO A 29 -16.66 -0.62 6.30
N ALA A 30 -16.49 0.64 6.72
CA ALA A 30 -15.55 0.99 7.79
C ALA A 30 -16.18 0.77 9.18
N PRO A 31 -15.40 0.44 10.23
CA PRO A 31 -13.97 0.21 10.24
C PRO A 31 -13.60 -1.19 9.74
N ILE A 32 -12.55 -1.29 8.93
CA ILE A 32 -12.04 -2.57 8.44
C ILE A 32 -10.52 -2.56 8.38
N GLN A 33 -9.92 -3.69 8.72
CA GLN A 33 -8.50 -3.95 8.58
C GLN A 33 -8.27 -5.41 8.22
N TRP A 34 -7.31 -5.67 7.34
CA TRP A 34 -6.86 -7.02 7.03
C TRP A 34 -5.44 -6.99 6.47
N THR A 35 -4.79 -8.15 6.52
CA THR A 35 -3.51 -8.43 5.85
C THR A 35 -3.70 -9.63 4.93
N ARG A 36 -3.24 -9.55 3.69
CA ARG A 36 -3.26 -10.64 2.71
C ARG A 36 -1.85 -10.94 2.23
N GLN A 37 -1.54 -12.23 2.07
CA GLN A 37 -0.26 -12.64 1.52
C GLN A 37 -0.29 -12.59 -0.02
N ILE A 38 0.77 -12.05 -0.58
CA ILE A 38 1.03 -12.01 -2.01
C ILE A 38 2.38 -12.67 -2.25
N ASN A 39 2.47 -13.59 -3.20
CA ASN A 39 3.68 -14.33 -3.49
C ASN A 39 4.26 -13.88 -4.83
N ALA A 40 5.59 -13.82 -4.94
CA ALA A 40 6.24 -13.78 -6.24
C ALA A 40 5.93 -15.07 -7.02
N VAL A 41 5.75 -14.95 -8.33
CA VAL A 41 5.46 -16.09 -9.21
C VAL A 41 6.72 -16.87 -9.54
N ALA A 42 7.84 -16.17 -9.74
CA ALA A 42 9.11 -16.76 -10.17
C ALA A 42 10.06 -17.09 -9.02
N THR A 43 10.00 -16.34 -7.93
CA THR A 43 10.88 -16.49 -6.77
C THR A 43 10.11 -16.97 -5.55
N LYS A 44 10.80 -17.12 -4.42
CA LYS A 44 10.21 -17.52 -3.13
C LYS A 44 9.89 -16.31 -2.25
N GLU A 45 9.90 -15.11 -2.81
CA GLU A 45 9.60 -13.89 -2.08
C GLU A 45 8.12 -13.83 -1.70
N VAL A 46 7.89 -13.41 -0.45
CA VAL A 46 6.56 -13.30 0.14
C VAL A 46 6.35 -11.85 0.57
N PHE A 47 5.25 -11.28 0.13
CA PHE A 47 4.82 -9.93 0.41
C PHE A 47 3.55 -9.95 1.26
N LEU A 48 3.40 -8.94 2.11
CA LEU A 48 2.18 -8.72 2.88
C LEU A 48 1.55 -7.43 2.38
N LEU A 49 0.26 -7.50 2.02
CA LEU A 49 -0.56 -6.36 1.69
C LEU A 49 -1.50 -6.08 2.85
N ASP A 50 -1.32 -4.94 3.47
CA ASP A 50 -2.19 -4.43 4.53
C ASP A 50 -3.22 -3.46 3.94
N PHE A 51 -4.45 -3.56 4.42
CA PHE A 51 -5.49 -2.57 4.17
C PHE A 51 -6.07 -2.11 5.49
N TYR A 52 -6.25 -0.80 5.63
CA TYR A 52 -6.89 -0.19 6.77
C TYR A 52 -7.81 0.92 6.28
N ARG A 53 -9.05 0.90 6.77
CA ARG A 53 -10.03 1.97 6.59
C ARG A 53 -10.69 2.25 7.94
N GLY A 54 -10.40 3.42 8.50
CA GLY A 54 -10.95 3.85 9.78
C GLY A 54 -12.39 4.39 9.70
N SER A 55 -13.05 4.48 10.85
CA SER A 55 -14.30 5.22 11.07
C SER A 55 -14.00 6.60 11.71
N PHE A 56 -14.98 7.52 11.68
CA PHE A 56 -14.92 8.77 12.45
C PHE A 56 -15.09 8.44 13.95
N GLU A 57 -14.00 8.50 14.72
CA GLU A 57 -13.97 8.15 16.15
C GLU A 57 -13.35 9.30 16.97
N LEU A 58 -14.10 9.83 17.93
CA LEU A 58 -13.70 11.01 18.74
C LEU A 58 -12.57 10.72 19.75
N SER A 59 -12.25 9.45 20.00
CA SER A 59 -11.31 8.98 21.03
C SER A 59 -10.03 8.34 20.47
N LYS A 60 -9.78 8.45 19.17
CA LYS A 60 -8.71 7.73 18.44
C LYS A 60 -7.30 7.92 19.04
N TYR A 61 -6.58 6.84 19.36
CA TYR A 61 -5.17 6.87 19.75
C TYR A 61 -4.37 5.64 19.24
N THR A 62 -3.04 5.74 19.16
CA THR A 62 -2.13 4.67 18.71
C THR A 62 -0.86 4.70 19.57
N ILE A 63 -0.35 3.54 19.98
CA ILE A 63 0.96 3.41 20.63
C ILE A 63 1.66 2.17 20.04
N ASN A 64 2.92 2.34 19.61
CA ASN A 64 3.66 1.36 18.80
C ASN A 64 5.10 1.24 19.31
N GLU A 65 5.50 0.05 19.78
CA GLU A 65 6.90 -0.26 20.13
C GLU A 65 7.34 -1.49 19.33
N ARG A 66 8.37 -1.35 18.49
CA ARG A 66 8.79 -2.39 17.53
C ARG A 66 10.29 -2.65 17.60
N TYR A 67 10.69 -3.92 17.50
CA TYR A 67 12.06 -4.34 17.19
C TYR A 67 12.06 -5.32 16.01
N ARG A 68 12.89 -5.04 14.99
CA ARG A 68 12.88 -5.58 13.61
C ARG A 68 11.64 -5.19 12.78
N GLN A 69 11.73 -4.01 12.14
CA GLN A 69 10.72 -3.50 11.20
C GLN A 69 10.78 -4.23 9.84
N THR A 70 9.61 -4.54 9.28
CA THR A 70 9.41 -4.94 7.88
C THR A 70 9.71 -3.77 6.95
N VAL A 71 10.19 -4.05 5.73
CA VAL A 71 10.44 -3.04 4.69
C VAL A 71 9.13 -2.72 3.98
N ILE A 72 8.71 -1.45 4.02
CA ILE A 72 7.53 -0.96 3.29
C ILE A 72 7.99 -0.57 1.89
N LEU A 73 7.48 -1.26 0.86
CA LEU A 73 7.80 -0.97 -0.54
C LEU A 73 6.94 0.18 -1.07
N LEU A 74 5.64 0.15 -0.77
CA LEU A 74 4.67 1.16 -1.15
C LEU A 74 3.65 1.32 -0.02
N ARG A 75 3.26 2.56 0.28
CA ARG A 75 2.13 2.88 1.15
C ARG A 75 1.32 4.01 0.51
N TYR A 76 0.01 3.78 0.35
CA TYR A 76 -0.91 4.78 -0.17
C TYR A 76 -1.75 5.33 0.98
N ASP A 77 -1.77 6.65 1.13
CA ASP A 77 -2.62 7.35 2.08
C ASP A 77 -3.63 8.19 1.27
N ASN A 78 -4.93 7.92 1.43
CA ASN A 78 -6.02 8.57 0.68
C ASN A 78 -6.25 10.03 1.10
N ASP A 79 -5.77 10.41 2.27
CA ASP A 79 -5.83 11.76 2.81
C ASP A 79 -4.76 11.90 3.91
N GLY A 80 -4.39 13.14 4.23
CA GLY A 80 -3.40 13.45 5.25
C GLY A 80 -2.39 14.51 4.81
N ARG A 81 -1.56 14.93 5.76
CA ARG A 81 -0.48 15.88 5.52
C ARG A 81 0.86 15.19 5.75
N HIS A 82 1.76 15.29 4.79
CA HIS A 82 3.09 14.72 4.88
C HIS A 82 4.15 15.68 4.36
N THR A 83 5.28 15.78 5.07
CA THR A 83 6.44 16.57 4.65
C THR A 83 7.60 15.63 4.40
N ASN A 84 8.11 15.61 3.17
CA ASN A 84 9.29 14.84 2.81
C ASN A 84 10.54 15.35 3.54
N PRO A 85 11.58 14.50 3.66
CA PRO A 85 12.87 14.93 4.20
C PRO A 85 13.55 16.09 3.47
N ASP A 86 13.22 16.31 2.19
CA ASP A 86 13.70 17.43 1.38
C ASP A 86 12.85 18.71 1.50
N GLY A 87 11.79 18.67 2.31
CA GLY A 87 10.89 19.78 2.56
C GLY A 87 9.68 19.87 1.64
N VAL A 88 9.55 18.99 0.63
CA VAL A 88 8.33 18.96 -0.21
C VAL A 88 7.13 18.56 0.62
N LEU A 89 6.04 19.33 0.51
CA LEU A 89 4.81 19.16 1.29
C LEU A 89 3.69 18.56 0.42
N PHE A 90 2.98 17.58 0.98
CA PHE A 90 1.77 17.01 0.43
C PHE A 90 0.59 17.26 1.37
N GLU A 91 -0.54 17.69 0.80
CA GLU A 91 -1.82 17.83 1.47
C GLU A 91 -2.87 17.06 0.67
N GLY A 92 -3.52 16.08 1.31
CA GLY A 92 -4.45 15.16 0.65
C GLY A 92 -3.80 13.83 0.28
N ALA A 93 -4.32 13.16 -0.74
CA ALA A 93 -3.86 11.84 -1.14
C ALA A 93 -2.39 11.86 -1.63
N HIS A 94 -1.59 10.91 -1.18
CA HIS A 94 -0.19 10.76 -1.57
C HIS A 94 0.27 9.31 -1.45
N VAL A 95 1.36 8.99 -2.15
CA VAL A 95 1.97 7.65 -2.11
C VAL A 95 3.39 7.71 -1.62
N HIS A 96 3.69 6.94 -0.59
CA HIS A 96 5.04 6.68 -0.11
C HIS A 96 5.65 5.54 -0.91
N LEU A 97 6.86 5.73 -1.41
CA LEU A 97 7.64 4.70 -2.07
C LEU A 97 8.96 4.51 -1.35
N TYR A 98 9.43 3.27 -1.28
CA TYR A 98 10.72 2.98 -0.68
C TYR A 98 11.83 3.77 -1.37
N ARG A 99 12.66 4.42 -0.56
CA ARG A 99 13.91 5.04 -1.00
C ARG A 99 15.05 4.55 -0.13
N GLU A 100 16.12 4.10 -0.77
CA GLU A 100 17.33 3.64 -0.06
C GLU A 100 17.83 4.71 0.91
N GLY A 101 18.07 4.31 2.16
CA GLY A 101 18.45 5.21 3.25
C GLY A 101 17.30 5.98 3.92
N PHE A 102 16.09 5.97 3.35
CA PHE A 102 14.92 6.71 3.85
C PHE A 102 13.69 5.83 4.12
N ASN A 103 13.67 4.58 3.67
CA ASN A 103 12.49 3.69 3.72
C ASN A 103 11.28 4.39 3.06
N ASP A 104 10.11 4.35 3.68
CA ASP A 104 8.85 4.95 3.20
C ASP A 104 8.71 6.44 3.55
N LYS A 105 9.80 7.14 3.93
CA LYS A 105 9.69 8.56 4.31
C LYS A 105 9.47 9.52 3.14
N PHE A 106 9.74 9.09 1.91
CA PHE A 106 9.48 9.90 0.72
C PHE A 106 8.12 9.57 0.14
N ALA A 107 7.28 10.60 0.04
CA ALA A 107 6.01 10.57 -0.67
C ALA A 107 6.12 11.29 -2.02
N PHE A 108 5.19 10.94 -2.89
CA PHE A 108 5.06 11.45 -4.26
C PHE A 108 3.58 11.67 -4.59
N PRO A 109 3.28 12.45 -5.65
CA PRO A 109 1.92 12.55 -6.17
C PRO A 109 1.35 11.18 -6.53
N VAL A 110 0.06 10.97 -6.29
CA VAL A 110 -0.64 9.70 -6.62
C VAL A 110 -0.61 9.38 -8.11
N SER A 111 -0.38 10.38 -8.97
CA SER A 111 -0.21 10.18 -10.40
C SER A 111 1.03 9.35 -10.77
N GLU A 112 2.05 9.28 -9.92
CA GLU A 112 3.23 8.42 -10.14
C GLU A 112 2.86 6.93 -10.21
N ILE A 113 1.75 6.55 -9.57
CA ILE A 113 1.20 5.19 -9.60
C ILE A 113 -0.06 5.10 -10.50
N GLY A 114 -0.30 6.12 -11.33
CA GLY A 114 -1.43 6.18 -12.26
C GLY A 114 -2.80 6.46 -11.61
N VAL A 115 -2.82 6.81 -10.31
CA VAL A 115 -4.05 7.14 -9.57
C VAL A 115 -4.41 8.61 -9.79
N ASP A 116 -5.71 8.88 -9.89
CA ASP A 116 -6.31 10.22 -9.92
C ASP A 116 -7.15 10.45 -8.65
N ASN A 117 -7.25 11.69 -8.19
CA ASN A 117 -8.03 12.03 -7.00
C ASN A 117 -9.54 11.77 -7.16
N SER A 118 -10.03 11.63 -8.39
CA SER A 118 -11.42 11.27 -8.70
C SER A 118 -11.66 9.76 -8.80
N ASP A 119 -10.62 8.93 -8.72
CA ASP A 119 -10.78 7.47 -8.77
C ASP A 119 -11.57 6.96 -7.57
N LEU A 120 -12.48 6.03 -7.83
CA LEU A 120 -13.15 5.26 -6.79
C LEU A 120 -12.16 4.30 -6.11
N MET A 121 -12.46 3.89 -4.88
CA MET A 121 -11.57 3.10 -4.03
C MET A 121 -11.12 1.78 -4.68
N GLU A 122 -12.03 1.09 -5.37
CA GLU A 122 -11.76 -0.13 -6.13
C GLU A 122 -10.81 0.12 -7.32
N THR A 123 -10.94 1.28 -7.98
CA THR A 123 -10.04 1.70 -9.06
C THR A 123 -8.66 2.01 -8.53
N VAL A 124 -8.58 2.74 -7.40
CA VAL A 124 -7.32 3.00 -6.70
C VAL A 124 -6.64 1.69 -6.32
N PHE A 125 -7.38 0.75 -5.71
CA PHE A 125 -6.85 -0.56 -5.34
C PHE A 125 -6.30 -1.32 -6.56
N ALA A 126 -7.07 -1.39 -7.65
CA ALA A 126 -6.65 -2.08 -8.87
C ALA A 126 -5.39 -1.45 -9.49
N LYS A 127 -5.29 -0.10 -9.49
CA LYS A 127 -4.10 0.62 -9.99
C LYS A 127 -2.87 0.36 -9.13
N ILE A 128 -3.01 0.34 -7.80
CA ILE A 128 -1.92 -0.04 -6.89
C ILE A 128 -1.48 -1.49 -7.14
N MET A 129 -2.42 -2.43 -7.30
CA MET A 129 -2.09 -3.82 -7.62
C MET A 129 -1.31 -3.92 -8.93
N HIS A 130 -1.72 -3.16 -9.95
CA HIS A 130 -1.01 -3.10 -11.23
C HIS A 130 0.40 -2.51 -11.07
N PHE A 131 0.55 -1.40 -10.34
CA PHE A 131 1.84 -0.77 -10.08
C PHE A 131 2.80 -1.69 -9.31
N CYS A 132 2.28 -2.47 -8.36
CA CYS A 132 3.03 -3.50 -7.62
C CYS A 132 3.28 -4.78 -8.43
N ASN A 133 2.92 -4.79 -9.71
CA ASN A 133 3.03 -5.91 -10.64
C ASN A 133 2.29 -7.19 -10.19
N VAL A 134 1.16 -7.02 -9.51
CA VAL A 134 0.27 -8.11 -9.11
C VAL A 134 -0.63 -8.50 -10.29
N LYS A 135 -0.40 -9.68 -10.86
CA LYS A 135 -1.07 -10.17 -12.07
C LYS A 135 -2.44 -10.79 -11.80
N LYS A 136 -2.62 -11.35 -10.61
CA LYS A 136 -3.84 -12.07 -10.21
C LYS A 136 -4.23 -11.66 -8.80
N PHE A 137 -5.44 -11.15 -8.66
CA PHE A 137 -6.04 -10.79 -7.38
C PHE A 137 -7.54 -11.18 -7.39
N PRO A 138 -8.15 -11.38 -6.21
CA PRO A 138 -9.56 -11.76 -6.09
C PRO A 138 -10.51 -10.69 -6.61
N ILE A 139 -11.80 -11.03 -6.66
CA ILE A 139 -12.87 -10.05 -6.86
C ILE A 139 -12.81 -8.99 -5.75
N ILE A 140 -12.98 -7.72 -6.12
CA ILE A 140 -13.03 -6.59 -5.20
C ILE A 140 -14.49 -6.32 -4.86
N GLU A 141 -14.78 -6.23 -3.57
CA GLU A 141 -16.10 -5.89 -3.05
C GLU A 141 -16.02 -4.61 -2.21
N VAL A 142 -16.91 -3.67 -2.49
CA VAL A 142 -17.04 -2.41 -1.77
C VAL A 142 -18.46 -2.32 -1.20
N PRO A 143 -18.79 -3.15 -0.19
CA PRO A 143 -20.13 -3.11 0.39
C PRO A 143 -20.36 -1.75 1.07
N MET A 144 -21.55 -1.19 0.83
CA MET A 144 -21.97 0.10 1.38
C MET A 144 -22.44 0.01 2.84
N PHE A 145 -22.79 -1.18 3.32
CA PHE A 145 -23.41 -1.43 4.63
C PHE A 145 -22.88 -2.70 5.27
#